data_AF-A0A183JDT9-F1
#
_entry.id   AF-A0A183JDT9-F1
#
_cell.length_a   1.000
_cell.length_b   1.000
_cell.length_c   1.000
_cell.angle_alpha   90.00
_cell.angle_beta   90.00
_cell.angle_gamma   90.00
#
_symmetry.space_group_name_H-M   'P 1'
#
loop_
_entity.id
_entity.type
_entity.pdbx_description
1 polymer ?
#
loop_
_entity_poly.entity_id
_entity_poly.type
_entity_poly.pdbx_seq_one_letter_code
_entity_poly.pdbx_strand_id
1 'polypeptide(L)'
;MEPNTFIWDTCGPHTIMNSLGGGIIQLKYALNSIKLLLLQKQLSNNYNIIIQLIMNDLHKYQINYNIIKSSEEIQTVNSVNLSKCCNRNGLLAYRNPLIASQILLHIVLNQK
;
A
#
# COMPACT_ATOMS: atom_id res chain seq x y z
N MET A 1 -10.39 7.69 13.09
CA MET A 1 -9.68 6.54 13.67
C MET A 1 -8.23 6.93 13.79
N GLU A 2 -7.65 6.84 14.99
CA GLU A 2 -6.24 7.17 15.19
C GLU A 2 -5.34 6.12 14.53
N PRO A 3 -4.17 6.51 14.01
CA PRO A 3 -3.22 5.56 13.45
C PRO A 3 -2.66 4.66 14.55
N ASN A 4 -2.73 3.35 14.33
CA ASN A 4 -2.26 2.32 15.26
C ASN A 4 -1.04 1.54 14.73
N THR A 5 -0.51 1.92 13.56
CA THR A 5 0.69 1.33 12.97
C THR A 5 1.61 2.42 12.44
N PHE A 6 2.92 2.21 12.61
CA PHE A 6 3.97 3.17 12.29
C PHE A 6 5.05 2.52 11.42
N ILE A 7 5.96 3.34 10.89
CA ILE A 7 7.05 2.85 10.04
C ILE A 7 7.92 1.78 10.71
N TRP A 8 8.15 1.85 12.02
CA TRP A 8 8.92 0.85 12.77
C TRP A 8 8.18 -0.48 12.95
N ASP A 9 6.85 -0.48 12.93
CA ASP A 9 6.06 -1.72 13.00
C ASP A 9 6.13 -2.52 11.70
N THR A 10 6.44 -1.86 10.58
CA THR A 10 6.35 -2.47 9.25
C THR A 10 7.70 -2.60 8.53
N CYS A 11 8.71 -1.79 8.82
CA CYS A 11 9.95 -1.80 8.04
C CYS A 11 10.67 -3.17 8.04
N GLY A 12 10.85 -3.78 9.21
CA GLY A 12 11.48 -5.09 9.34
C GLY A 12 10.68 -6.20 8.63
N PRO A 13 9.38 -6.39 8.97
CA PRO A 13 8.53 -7.34 8.27
C PRO A 13 8.47 -7.10 6.75
N HIS A 14 8.42 -5.85 6.30
CA HIS A 14 8.39 -5.53 4.87
C HIS A 14 9.64 -6.02 4.16
N THR A 15 10.84 -5.81 4.72
CA THR A 15 12.07 -6.32 4.13
C THR A 15 12.05 -7.84 3.96
N ILE A 16 11.57 -8.57 4.98
CA ILE A 16 11.44 -10.03 4.92
C ILE A 16 10.42 -10.47 3.87
N MET A 17 9.26 -9.81 3.81
CA MET A 17 8.22 -10.16 2.83
C MET A 17 8.70 -9.86 1.40
N ASN A 18 9.39 -8.73 1.20
CA ASN A 18 9.88 -8.31 -0.10
C ASN A 18 10.95 -9.26 -0.66
N SER A 19 11.83 -9.83 0.19
CA SER A 19 12.82 -10.83 -0.25
C SER A 19 12.19 -12.15 -0.72
N LEU A 20 10.93 -12.40 -0.32
CA LEU A 20 10.14 -13.56 -0.72
C LEU A 20 9.19 -13.26 -1.91
N GLY A 21 9.34 -12.11 -2.57
CA GLY A 21 8.46 -11.67 -3.66
C GLY A 21 7.12 -11.09 -3.20
N GLY A 22 6.98 -10.81 -1.90
CA GLY A 22 5.83 -10.16 -1.30
C GLY A 22 6.04 -8.65 -1.11
N GLY A 23 5.29 -8.07 -0.17
CA GLY A 23 5.46 -6.67 0.22
C GLY A 23 4.42 -6.20 1.22
N ILE A 24 4.53 -4.93 1.63
CA ILE A 24 3.51 -4.24 2.41
C ILE A 24 3.10 -2.98 1.65
N ILE A 25 1.81 -2.88 1.33
CA ILE A 25 1.24 -1.80 0.52
C ILE A 25 0.26 -0.95 1.31
N GLN A 26 0.04 0.29 0.87
CA GLN A 26 -0.99 1.19 1.40
C GLN A 26 -2.37 0.79 0.86
N LEU A 27 -3.22 0.24 1.73
CA LEU A 27 -4.47 -0.41 1.32
C LEU A 27 -5.42 0.55 0.59
N LYS A 28 -5.75 1.69 1.20
CA LYS A 28 -6.69 2.66 0.60
C LYS A 28 -6.21 3.17 -0.76
N TYR A 29 -4.90 3.41 -0.90
CA TYR A 29 -4.34 3.91 -2.15
C TYR A 29 -4.48 2.86 -3.25
N ALA A 30 -4.12 1.60 -2.98
CA ALA A 30 -4.30 0.49 -3.91
C ALA A 30 -5.78 0.33 -4.32
N LEU A 31 -6.71 0.31 -3.35
CA LEU A 31 -8.14 0.17 -3.65
C LEU A 31 -8.67 1.32 -4.54
N ASN A 32 -8.25 2.56 -4.27
CA ASN A 32 -8.66 3.71 -5.08
C ASN A 32 -8.10 3.64 -6.51
N SER A 33 -6.83 3.26 -6.68
CA SER A 33 -6.23 3.07 -8.01
C SER A 33 -6.94 1.97 -8.80
N ILE A 34 -7.30 0.87 -8.14
CA ILE A 34 -8.02 -0.24 -8.79
C ILE A 34 -9.45 0.18 -9.17
N LYS A 35 -10.15 0.93 -8.31
CA LYS A 35 -11.47 1.50 -8.64
C LYS A 35 -11.41 2.37 -9.90
N LEU A 36 -10.41 3.24 -10.00
CA LEU A 36 -10.20 4.08 -11.18
C LEU A 36 -9.91 3.24 -12.43
N LEU A 37 -9.11 2.19 -12.30
CA LEU A 37 -8.80 1.26 -13.40
C LEU A 37 -10.06 0.56 -13.92
N LEU A 38 -10.97 0.14 -13.02
CA LEU A 38 -12.24 -0.48 -13.40
C LEU A 38 -13.18 0.50 -14.10
N LEU A 39 -13.27 1.75 -13.62
CA LEU A 39 -14.12 2.78 -14.23
C LEU A 39 -13.64 3.20 -15.61
N GLN A 40 -12.32 3.38 -15.80
CA GLN A 40 -11.77 3.89 -17.05
C GLN A 40 -11.81 2.88 -18.19
N LYS A 41 -11.59 1.59 -17.90
CA LYS A 41 -11.28 0.64 -18.96
C LYS A 41 -12.50 -0.05 -19.60
N GLN A 42 -13.74 0.21 -19.15
CA GLN A 42 -14.93 -0.57 -19.56
C GLN A 42 -14.60 -2.07 -19.71
N LEU A 43 -13.75 -2.59 -18.81
CA LEU A 43 -13.13 -3.87 -19.06
C LEU A 43 -14.23 -4.92 -18.93
N SER A 44 -14.50 -5.62 -20.02
CA SER A 44 -15.34 -6.80 -20.03
C SER A 44 -14.90 -7.75 -18.90
N ASN A 45 -15.81 -8.59 -18.40
CA ASN A 45 -15.73 -9.45 -17.20
C ASN A 45 -14.51 -10.40 -17.07
N ASN A 46 -13.40 -10.18 -17.81
CA ASN A 46 -12.16 -10.91 -17.69
C ASN A 46 -11.35 -10.46 -16.47
N TYR A 47 -11.76 -10.94 -15.31
CA TYR A 47 -11.07 -10.71 -14.04
C TYR A 47 -9.61 -11.16 -14.04
N ASN A 48 -9.23 -12.14 -14.86
CA ASN A 48 -7.84 -12.62 -14.93
C ASN A 48 -6.88 -11.54 -15.45
N ILE A 49 -7.28 -10.81 -16.48
CA ILE A 49 -6.47 -9.69 -17.01
C ILE A 49 -6.34 -8.59 -15.96
N ILE A 50 -7.44 -8.27 -15.26
CA ILE A 50 -7.44 -7.26 -14.19
C ILE A 50 -6.50 -7.69 -13.06
N ILE A 51 -6.58 -8.93 -12.60
CA ILE A 51 -5.71 -9.49 -11.56
C ILE A 51 -4.24 -9.38 -11.97
N GLN A 52 -3.91 -9.71 -13.23
CA GLN A 52 -2.54 -9.62 -13.73
C GLN A 52 -2.03 -8.17 -13.80
N LEU A 53 -2.88 -7.23 -14.21
CA LEU A 53 -2.55 -5.79 -14.18
C LEU A 53 -2.31 -5.30 -12.75
N ILE A 54 -3.19 -5.65 -11.80
CA ILE A 54 -3.03 -5.30 -10.39
C ILE A 54 -1.72 -5.87 -9.86
N MET A 55 -1.43 -7.14 -10.18
CA MET A 55 -0.23 -7.84 -9.72
C MET A 55 1.05 -7.12 -10.18
N ASN A 56 1.09 -6.70 -11.43
CA ASN A 56 2.23 -5.94 -11.98
C ASN A 56 2.39 -4.58 -11.29
N ASP A 57 1.30 -3.96 -10.85
CA ASP A 57 1.30 -2.63 -10.25
C ASP A 57 1.48 -2.63 -8.71
N LEU A 58 1.49 -3.79 -8.05
CA LEU A 58 1.61 -3.88 -6.58
C LEU A 58 2.80 -3.12 -5.98
N HIS A 59 3.94 -3.10 -6.69
CA HIS A 59 5.14 -2.37 -6.27
C HIS A 59 4.91 -0.86 -6.13
N LYS A 60 4.00 -0.28 -6.93
CA LYS A 60 3.65 1.15 -6.91
C LYS A 60 2.95 1.56 -5.62
N TYR A 61 2.37 0.59 -4.91
CA TYR A 61 1.59 0.83 -3.70
C TYR A 61 2.39 0.57 -2.41
N GLN A 62 3.65 0.16 -2.50
CA GLN A 62 4.46 -0.19 -1.34
C GLN A 62 4.60 0.99 -0.35
N ILE A 63 4.64 0.69 0.94
CA ILE A 63 4.92 1.69 1.97
C ILE A 63 6.34 2.23 1.77
N ASN A 64 6.48 3.56 1.83
CA ASN A 64 7.76 4.23 1.77
C ASN A 64 8.26 4.57 3.18
N TYR A 65 9.52 4.25 3.46
CA TYR A 65 10.18 4.50 4.75
C TYR A 65 11.08 5.72 4.74
N ASN A 66 11.26 6.37 3.59
CA ASN A 66 12.04 7.60 3.48
C ASN A 66 11.24 8.76 4.11
N ILE A 67 11.33 8.88 5.43
CA ILE A 67 10.95 10.11 6.13
C ILE A 67 12.00 11.14 5.70
N ILE A 68 11.57 12.10 4.88
CA ILE A 68 12.39 13.21 4.41
C ILE A 68 13.05 13.87 5.63
N LYS A 69 14.36 13.63 5.81
CA LYS A 69 15.23 14.59 6.50
C LYS A 69 15.45 15.72 5.49
N SER A 70 14.59 16.72 5.46
CA SER A 70 15.04 17.98 4.90
C SER A 70 16.14 18.47 5.84
N SER A 71 17.28 18.84 5.28
CA SER A 71 18.43 19.39 6.02
C SER A 71 18.06 20.61 6.88
N GLU A 72 16.89 21.22 6.63
CA GLU A 72 16.32 22.34 7.38
C GLU A 72 15.52 21.92 8.63
N GLU A 73 15.00 20.68 8.73
CA GLU A 73 14.22 20.21 9.90
C GLU A 73 15.11 19.76 11.08
N ILE A 74 16.43 19.73 10.93
CA ILE A 74 17.36 19.34 12.01
C ILE A 74 17.53 20.48 13.04
N GLN A 75 17.18 21.73 12.70
CA GLN A 75 17.47 22.90 13.55
C GLN A 75 16.34 23.30 14.53
N THR A 76 15.18 22.63 14.52
CA THR A 76 14.06 22.95 15.43
C THR A 76 13.47 21.71 16.11
N VAL A 77 14.31 21.03 16.90
CA VAL A 77 13.86 19.92 17.76
C VAL A 77 13.08 20.49 18.95
N ASN A 78 11.82 20.88 18.75
CA ASN A 78 10.90 21.17 19.87
C ASN A 78 9.58 20.39 19.81
N SER A 79 9.33 19.56 18.80
CA SER A 79 8.40 18.43 18.90
C SER A 79 8.50 17.57 17.64
N VAL A 80 8.95 16.33 17.79
CA VAL A 80 8.86 15.37 16.68
C VAL A 80 7.37 15.10 16.45
N ASN A 81 6.82 15.58 15.34
CA ASN A 81 5.45 15.29 14.96
C ASN A 81 5.34 13.81 14.55
N LEU A 82 5.14 12.93 15.54
CA LEU A 82 5.04 11.48 15.38
C LEU A 82 3.96 11.06 14.38
N SER A 83 2.98 11.93 14.10
CA SER A 83 1.96 11.68 13.08
C SER A 83 2.53 11.55 11.66
N LYS A 84 3.75 12.08 11.40
CA LYS A 84 4.48 11.92 10.12
C LYS A 84 5.00 10.50 9.92
N CYS A 85 5.17 9.72 11.00
CA CYS A 85 5.71 8.36 10.98
C CYS A 85 4.62 7.27 10.93
N CYS A 86 3.36 7.67 10.87
CA CYS A 86 2.22 6.76 10.88
C CYS A 86 1.94 6.16 9.49
N ASN A 87 1.66 4.85 9.44
CA ASN A 87 1.06 4.23 8.27
C ASN A 87 -0.42 4.61 8.21
N ARG A 88 -0.72 5.69 7.48
CA ARG A 88 -2.11 6.16 7.34
C ARG A 88 -2.85 5.32 6.31
N ASN A 89 -4.17 5.22 6.49
CA ASN A 89 -5.10 4.62 5.52
C ASN A 89 -5.03 3.09 5.36
N GLY A 90 -4.56 2.38 6.39
CA GLY A 90 -4.51 0.92 6.41
C GLY A 90 -3.41 0.34 5.52
N LEU A 91 -3.10 -0.93 5.76
CA LEU A 91 -2.04 -1.65 5.08
C LEU A 91 -2.50 -3.05 4.67
N LEU A 92 -1.89 -3.59 3.62
CA LEU A 92 -1.99 -5.00 3.25
C LEU A 92 -0.57 -5.55 3.15
N ALA A 93 -0.22 -6.46 4.06
CA ALA A 93 0.98 -7.27 3.95
C ALA A 93 0.66 -8.55 3.18
N TYR A 94 1.47 -8.90 2.19
CA TYR A 94 1.25 -10.09 1.37
C TYR A 94 2.56 -10.79 1.03
N ARG A 95 2.49 -12.13 0.89
CA ARG A 95 3.60 -12.96 0.39
C ARG A 95 3.41 -13.34 -1.07
N ASN A 96 2.19 -13.67 -1.45
CA ASN A 96 1.86 -14.09 -2.81
C ASN A 96 1.17 -12.94 -3.56
N PRO A 97 1.82 -12.34 -4.57
CA PRO A 97 1.27 -11.25 -5.37
C PRO A 97 -0.10 -11.58 -6.01
N LEU A 98 -0.26 -12.81 -6.50
CA LEU A 98 -1.50 -13.25 -7.14
C LEU A 98 -2.68 -13.23 -6.15
N ILE A 99 -2.46 -13.77 -4.95
CA ILE A 99 -3.49 -13.79 -3.90
C ILE A 99 -3.81 -12.36 -3.45
N ALA A 100 -2.79 -11.50 -3.29
CA ALA A 100 -2.99 -10.10 -2.94
C ALA A 100 -3.89 -9.38 -3.97
N SER A 101 -3.61 -9.57 -5.27
CA SER A 101 -4.41 -8.99 -6.35
C SER A 101 -5.85 -9.51 -6.38
N GLN A 102 -6.05 -10.80 -6.12
CA GLN A 102 -7.39 -11.38 -6.02
C GLN A 102 -8.18 -10.77 -4.85
N ILE A 103 -7.55 -10.65 -3.67
CA ILE A 103 -8.16 -10.03 -2.49
C ILE A 103 -8.51 -8.57 -2.77
N LEU A 104 -7.59 -7.79 -3.33
CA LEU A 104 -7.82 -6.37 -3.64
C LEU A 104 -8.99 -6.18 -4.62
N LEU A 105 -9.04 -6.98 -5.69
CA LEU A 105 -10.14 -6.96 -6.64
C LEU A 105 -11.47 -7.32 -5.96
N HIS A 106 -11.48 -8.38 -5.16
CA HIS A 106 -12.69 -8.80 -4.43
C HIS A 106 -13.20 -7.70 -3.48
N ILE A 107 -12.30 -7.04 -2.75
CA ILE A 107 -12.68 -5.92 -1.88
C ILE A 107 -13.30 -4.79 -2.70
N VAL A 108 -12.67 -4.40 -3.82
CA VAL A 108 -13.19 -3.30 -4.65
C VAL A 108 -14.58 -3.61 -5.20
N LEU A 109 -14.82 -4.84 -5.66
CA LEU A 109 -16.12 -5.24 -6.22
C LEU A 109 -17.25 -5.28 -5.19
N ASN A 110 -16.92 -5.49 -3.91
CA ASN A 110 -17.91 -5.63 -2.83
C ASN A 110 -18.02 -4.40 -1.91
N GLN A 111 -17.19 -3.38 -2.11
CA GLN A 111 -17.35 -2.10 -1.42
C GLN A 111 -18.54 -1.34 -2.02
N LYS A 112 -19.68 -1.40 -1.33
CA LYS A 112 -20.85 -0.53 -1.57
C LYS A 112 -20.54 0.93 -1.28
#